data_AF-A0A7S0K0P0-F1
#
_entry.id   AF-A0A7S0K0P0-F1
#
_cell.length_a   1.000
_cell.length_b   1.000
_cell.length_c   1.000
_cell.angle_alpha   90.00
_cell.angle_beta   90.00
_cell.angle_gamma   90.00
#
_symmetry.space_group_name_H-M   'P 1'
#
loop_
_entity.id
_entity.type
_entity.pdbx_description
1 polymer ?
#
loop_
_entity_poly.entity_id
_entity_poly.type
_entity_poly.pdbx_seq_one_letter_code
_entity_poly.pdbx_strand_id
1 'polypeptide(L)'
;PAACRQRAQLRGLALVFAHLGGNERSYHKPAYFARLLQLPGHVQQDVSEFARKLLEHVEVVIRKQPRAPGQPAPDNFVSRLFEGRHAYVTRCLHCGYSNPPESSFLDLQVPVKGCPSLQTALQRSLEPSFLSDDNQYACSRCGCKRDAVRFQELRRMPPLLTIGFERFAFDLQTLERRKASDSVSIPDVLDVRAVATAAATMPGSEAAPGDAAGCTPAQEAHVGAAAADR
;
A
#
# COMPACT_ATOMS: atom_id res chain seq x y z
N PRO A 1 13.60 -26.40 -20.31
CA PRO A 1 12.56 -26.70 -19.28
C PRO A 1 11.78 -25.46 -18.79
N ALA A 2 12.45 -24.42 -18.27
CA ALA A 2 11.80 -23.22 -17.69
C ALA A 2 11.01 -22.37 -18.72
N ALA A 3 11.56 -22.15 -19.91
CA ALA A 3 10.89 -21.41 -20.98
C ALA A 3 9.59 -22.08 -21.48
N CYS A 4 9.55 -23.43 -21.48
CA CYS A 4 8.35 -24.19 -21.82
C CYS A 4 7.24 -23.97 -20.78
N ARG A 5 7.59 -23.97 -19.49
CA ARG A 5 6.64 -23.73 -18.39
C ARG A 5 6.08 -22.30 -18.42
N GLN A 6 6.91 -21.30 -18.68
CA GLN A 6 6.49 -19.89 -18.78
C GLN A 6 5.51 -19.66 -19.94
N ARG A 7 5.78 -20.26 -21.11
CA ARG A 7 4.85 -20.25 -22.24
C ARG A 7 3.52 -20.92 -21.91
N ALA A 8 3.55 -22.04 -21.19
CA ALA A 8 2.33 -22.70 -20.73
C ALA A 8 1.52 -21.81 -19.78
N GLN A 9 2.17 -21.07 -18.87
CA GLN A 9 1.51 -20.12 -17.96
C GLN A 9 0.78 -19.00 -18.71
N LEU A 10 1.41 -18.38 -19.71
CA LEU A 10 0.73 -17.36 -20.54
C LEU A 10 -0.42 -17.94 -21.35
N ARG A 11 -0.24 -19.13 -21.94
CA ARG A 11 -1.32 -19.83 -22.64
C ARG A 11 -2.47 -20.14 -21.69
N GLY A 12 -2.18 -20.59 -20.47
CA GLY A 12 -3.17 -20.83 -19.43
C GLY A 12 -3.98 -19.57 -19.10
N LEU A 13 -3.30 -18.43 -18.93
CA LEU A 13 -3.97 -17.14 -18.70
C LEU A 13 -4.82 -16.71 -19.92
N ALA A 14 -4.28 -16.83 -21.13
CA ALA A 14 -4.99 -16.50 -22.36
C ALA A 14 -6.25 -17.37 -22.55
N LEU A 15 -6.19 -18.66 -22.20
CA LEU A 15 -7.36 -19.54 -22.20
C LEU A 15 -8.43 -19.07 -21.22
N VAL A 16 -8.04 -18.63 -20.01
CA VAL A 16 -8.99 -18.06 -19.05
C VAL A 16 -9.69 -16.84 -19.66
N PHE A 17 -8.95 -15.90 -20.26
CA PHE A 17 -9.57 -14.74 -20.92
C PHE A 17 -10.44 -15.12 -22.12
N ALA A 18 -10.03 -16.08 -22.95
CA ALA A 18 -10.84 -16.56 -24.07
C ALA A 18 -12.17 -17.15 -23.59
N HIS A 19 -12.15 -17.92 -22.50
CA HIS A 19 -13.36 -18.46 -21.89
C HIS A 19 -14.25 -17.39 -21.24
N LEU A 20 -13.67 -16.30 -20.71
CA LEU A 20 -14.46 -15.20 -20.15
C LEU A 20 -15.07 -14.31 -21.24
N GLY A 21 -14.38 -14.14 -22.38
CA GLY A 21 -14.80 -13.22 -23.44
C GLY A 21 -15.75 -13.82 -24.49
N GLY A 22 -15.78 -15.15 -24.67
CA GLY A 22 -16.47 -15.77 -25.80
C GLY A 22 -17.23 -17.05 -25.50
N ASN A 23 -17.48 -17.38 -24.23
CA ASN A 23 -18.20 -18.61 -23.86
C ASN A 23 -19.63 -18.30 -23.43
N GLU A 24 -20.58 -19.14 -23.84
CA GLU A 24 -21.99 -19.04 -23.44
C GLU A 24 -22.26 -19.61 -22.04
N ARG A 25 -21.27 -20.27 -21.43
CA ARG A 25 -21.38 -20.82 -20.08
C ARG A 25 -21.31 -19.72 -19.02
N SER A 26 -22.11 -19.88 -17.96
CA SER A 26 -22.13 -18.96 -16.81
C SER A 26 -20.86 -18.97 -15.95
N TYR A 27 -19.99 -19.97 -16.11
CA TYR A 27 -18.71 -20.04 -15.38
C TYR A 27 -17.64 -20.84 -16.14
N HIS A 28 -16.38 -20.58 -15.79
CA HIS A 28 -15.23 -21.37 -16.21
C HIS A 28 -14.37 -21.74 -14.99
N LYS A 29 -13.94 -23.00 -14.90
CA LYS A 29 -13.04 -23.46 -13.83
C LYS A 29 -11.58 -23.42 -14.29
N PRO A 30 -10.75 -22.47 -13.82
CA PRO A 30 -9.37 -22.29 -14.30
C PRO A 30 -8.38 -23.29 -13.71
N ALA A 31 -8.75 -24.58 -13.58
CA ALA A 31 -7.94 -25.61 -12.91
C ALA A 31 -6.59 -25.85 -13.58
N TYR A 32 -6.53 -25.74 -14.92
CA TYR A 32 -5.28 -25.84 -15.66
C TYR A 32 -4.33 -24.70 -15.30
N PHE A 33 -4.81 -23.46 -15.30
CA PHE A 33 -4.00 -22.29 -14.96
C PHE A 33 -3.56 -22.28 -13.49
N ALA A 34 -4.46 -22.63 -12.57
CA ALA A 34 -4.13 -22.74 -11.15
C ALA A 34 -2.99 -23.74 -10.87
N ARG A 35 -3.01 -24.91 -11.55
CA ARG A 35 -1.91 -25.89 -11.46
C ARG A 35 -0.58 -25.35 -11.99
N LEU A 36 -0.61 -24.59 -13.10
CA LEU A 36 0.59 -24.00 -13.69
C LEU A 36 1.24 -22.94 -12.77
N LEU A 37 0.41 -22.19 -12.06
CA LEU A 37 0.82 -21.23 -11.04
C LEU A 37 1.16 -21.87 -9.68
N GLN A 38 0.96 -23.19 -9.53
CA GLN A 38 1.17 -23.92 -8.27
C GLN A 38 0.36 -23.32 -7.10
N LEU A 39 -0.86 -22.84 -7.39
CA LEU A 39 -1.72 -22.28 -6.36
C LEU A 39 -2.30 -23.40 -5.50
N PRO A 40 -2.12 -23.36 -4.17
CA PRO A 40 -2.72 -24.34 -3.27
C PRO A 40 -4.23 -24.11 -3.20
N GLY A 41 -5.02 -25.02 -3.79
CA GLY A 41 -6.48 -24.87 -3.87
C GLY A 41 -7.26 -24.99 -2.55
N HIS A 42 -6.58 -25.33 -1.45
CA HIS A 42 -7.18 -25.54 -0.13
C HIS A 42 -6.80 -24.45 0.89
N VAL A 43 -5.93 -23.52 0.51
CA VAL A 43 -5.45 -22.45 1.39
C VAL A 43 -6.14 -21.15 1.00
N GLN A 44 -6.80 -20.50 1.96
CA GLN A 44 -7.31 -19.15 1.76
C GLN A 44 -6.13 -18.16 1.68
N GLN A 45 -6.19 -17.26 0.70
CA GLN A 45 -5.18 -16.22 0.51
C GLN A 45 -5.83 -14.85 0.65
N ASP A 46 -5.04 -13.89 1.15
CA ASP A 46 -5.45 -12.49 1.11
C ASP A 46 -5.52 -12.01 -0.35
N VAL A 47 -6.61 -11.32 -0.71
CA VAL A 47 -6.88 -10.91 -2.10
C VAL A 47 -5.84 -9.92 -2.60
N SER A 48 -5.43 -8.95 -1.76
CA SER A 48 -4.45 -7.93 -2.12
C SER A 48 -3.08 -8.58 -2.35
N GLU A 49 -2.68 -9.49 -1.46
CA GLU A 49 -1.43 -10.23 -1.58
C GLU A 49 -1.42 -11.12 -2.84
N PHE A 50 -2.51 -11.86 -3.08
CA PHE A 50 -2.64 -12.72 -4.25
C PHE A 50 -2.59 -11.91 -5.56
N ALA A 51 -3.34 -10.80 -5.64
CA ALA A 51 -3.37 -9.95 -6.82
C ALA A 51 -1.97 -9.40 -7.16
N ARG A 52 -1.26 -8.90 -6.15
CA ARG A 52 0.11 -8.40 -6.32
C ARG A 52 1.06 -9.50 -6.83
N LYS A 53 1.06 -10.67 -6.17
CA LYS A 53 1.90 -11.81 -6.59
C LYS A 53 1.58 -12.26 -8.01
N LEU A 54 0.30 -12.29 -8.38
CA LEU A 54 -0.13 -12.68 -9.72
C LEU A 54 0.34 -11.67 -10.77
N LEU A 55 0.17 -10.37 -10.52
CA LEU A 55 0.61 -9.30 -11.42
C LEU A 55 2.13 -9.33 -11.63
N GLU A 56 2.90 -9.41 -10.54
CA GLU A 56 4.35 -9.54 -10.56
C GLU A 56 4.80 -10.79 -11.34
N HIS A 57 4.13 -11.93 -11.11
CA HIS A 57 4.43 -13.18 -11.81
C HIS A 57 4.15 -13.06 -13.32
N VAL A 58 3.00 -12.53 -13.71
CA VAL A 58 2.62 -12.35 -15.11
C VAL A 58 3.61 -11.41 -15.82
N GLU A 59 4.00 -10.30 -15.18
CA GLU A 59 5.02 -9.38 -15.69
C GLU A 59 6.35 -10.09 -15.96
N VAL A 60 6.85 -10.87 -15.00
CA VAL A 60 8.10 -11.64 -15.15
C VAL A 60 7.99 -12.64 -16.31
N VAL A 61 6.85 -13.31 -16.45
CA VAL A 61 6.64 -14.29 -17.51
C VAL A 61 6.60 -13.62 -18.89
N ILE A 62 5.94 -12.45 -19.02
CA ILE A 62 5.88 -11.68 -20.27
C ILE A 62 7.27 -11.17 -20.66
N ARG A 63 8.04 -10.65 -19.70
CA ARG A 63 9.40 -10.16 -19.94
C ARG A 63 10.33 -11.23 -20.47
N LYS A 64 10.21 -12.47 -19.97
CA LYS A 64 11.04 -13.64 -20.34
C LYS A 64 10.62 -14.32 -21.65
N GLN A 65 9.50 -13.90 -22.24
CA GLN A 65 9.28 -13.76 -23.68
C GLN A 65 10.49 -13.88 -24.63
N PRO A 66 10.79 -15.00 -25.35
CA PRO A 66 11.66 -14.92 -26.52
C PRO A 66 11.06 -13.95 -27.55
N ARG A 67 11.88 -13.02 -28.04
CA ARG A 67 11.46 -11.97 -29.00
C ARG A 67 12.21 -12.10 -30.32
N ALA A 68 11.63 -11.47 -31.35
CA ALA A 68 12.33 -11.27 -32.61
C ALA A 68 13.58 -10.40 -32.40
N PRO A 69 14.66 -10.62 -33.16
CA PRO A 69 15.84 -9.77 -33.11
C PRO A 69 15.49 -8.31 -33.37
N GLY A 70 16.00 -7.39 -32.55
CA GLY A 70 15.78 -5.94 -32.70
C GLY A 70 14.49 -5.41 -32.05
N GLN A 71 13.64 -6.26 -31.46
CA GLN A 71 12.44 -5.79 -30.75
C GLN A 71 12.78 -5.38 -29.30
N PRO A 72 12.43 -4.16 -28.85
CA PRO A 72 12.68 -3.72 -27.49
C PRO A 72 11.93 -4.59 -26.47
N ALA A 73 12.43 -4.60 -25.23
CA ALA A 73 11.69 -5.22 -24.14
C ALA A 73 10.35 -4.52 -23.92
N PRO A 74 9.29 -5.22 -23.48
CA PRO A 74 8.00 -4.64 -23.26
C PRO A 74 8.12 -3.76 -22.01
N ASP A 75 7.42 -2.64 -22.02
CA ASP A 75 7.31 -1.85 -20.81
C ASP A 75 6.72 -2.69 -19.68
N ASN A 76 7.16 -2.39 -18.44
CA ASN A 76 6.56 -3.01 -17.27
C ASN A 76 5.08 -2.61 -17.19
N PHE A 77 4.17 -3.52 -17.50
CA PHE A 77 2.76 -3.15 -17.52
C PHE A 77 2.25 -2.90 -16.10
N VAL A 78 2.82 -3.59 -15.10
CA VAL A 78 2.48 -3.39 -13.69
C VAL A 78 2.88 -1.98 -13.25
N SER A 79 4.12 -1.56 -13.52
CA SER A 79 4.55 -0.20 -13.20
C SER A 79 3.81 0.87 -14.01
N ARG A 80 3.48 0.58 -15.27
CA ARG A 80 2.79 1.55 -16.14
C ARG A 80 1.32 1.73 -15.77
N LEU A 81 0.63 0.67 -15.35
CA LEU A 81 -0.82 0.69 -15.14
C LEU A 81 -1.23 0.77 -13.66
N PHE A 82 -0.50 0.11 -12.76
CA PHE A 82 -0.93 -0.06 -11.36
C PHE A 82 -0.04 0.67 -10.35
N GLU A 83 1.18 1.10 -10.73
CA GLU A 83 2.11 1.72 -9.78
C GLU A 83 1.89 3.23 -9.60
N GLY A 84 1.48 3.58 -8.38
CA GLY A 84 1.52 4.94 -7.86
C GLY A 84 2.80 5.22 -7.06
N ARG A 85 2.96 6.47 -6.64
CA ARG A 85 4.05 6.93 -5.76
C ARG A 85 3.50 7.67 -4.56
N HIS A 86 4.05 7.38 -3.39
CA HIS A 86 3.74 8.07 -2.15
C HIS A 86 5.02 8.37 -1.36
N ALA A 87 4.90 9.21 -0.34
CA ALA A 87 5.93 9.42 0.66
C ALA A 87 5.31 9.44 2.06
N TYR A 88 5.91 8.74 3.01
CA TYR A 88 5.54 8.89 4.42
C TYR A 88 6.35 10.06 5.00
N VAL A 89 5.67 11.18 5.22
CA VAL A 89 6.28 12.43 5.64
C VAL A 89 6.19 12.55 7.15
N THR A 90 7.34 12.69 7.80
CA THR A 90 7.42 13.18 9.18
C THR A 90 8.05 14.56 9.15
N ARG A 91 7.30 15.58 9.59
CA ARG A 91 7.72 16.98 9.59
C ARG A 91 7.81 17.49 11.02
N CYS A 92 8.98 17.97 11.43
CA CYS A 92 9.15 18.60 12.73
C CYS A 92 8.33 19.89 12.82
N LEU A 93 7.51 20.04 13.86
CA LEU A 93 6.69 21.25 14.06
C LEU A 93 7.51 22.45 14.52
N HIS A 94 8.71 22.23 15.06
CA HIS A 94 9.60 23.30 15.53
C HIS A 94 10.45 23.91 14.40
N CYS A 95 11.15 23.09 13.62
CA CYS A 95 12.09 23.58 12.59
C CYS A 95 11.64 23.33 11.15
N GLY A 96 10.49 22.70 10.95
CA GLY A 96 9.92 22.39 9.62
C GLY A 96 10.66 21.33 8.81
N TYR A 97 11.74 20.74 9.34
CA TYR A 97 12.54 19.77 8.59
C TYR A 97 11.76 18.49 8.30
N SER A 98 11.82 18.05 7.04
CA SER A 98 11.36 16.75 6.55
C SER A 98 12.13 16.38 5.29
N ASN A 99 12.62 15.14 5.17
CA ASN A 99 13.22 14.61 3.94
C ASN A 99 12.71 13.19 3.66
N PRO A 100 11.43 13.05 3.27
CA PRO A 100 10.82 11.74 3.14
C PRO A 100 11.26 11.07 1.82
N PRO A 101 11.72 9.80 1.85
CA PRO A 101 11.97 9.05 0.64
C PRO A 101 10.64 8.75 -0.07
N GLU A 102 10.69 8.73 -1.41
CA GLU A 102 9.54 8.32 -2.23
C GLU A 102 9.53 6.80 -2.42
N SER A 103 8.36 6.21 -2.22
CA SER A 103 8.09 4.77 -2.36
C SER A 103 6.96 4.52 -3.35
N SER A 104 6.99 3.36 -4.00
CA SER A 104 5.91 2.91 -4.89
C SER A 104 4.80 2.17 -4.14
N PHE A 105 3.57 2.25 -4.63
CA PHE A 105 2.46 1.41 -4.19
C PHE A 105 1.70 0.83 -5.39
N LEU A 106 1.07 -0.33 -5.21
CA LEU A 106 0.19 -0.98 -6.19
C LEU A 106 -1.29 -0.95 -5.77
N ASP A 107 -1.52 -0.71 -4.49
CA ASP A 107 -2.84 -0.63 -3.87
C ASP A 107 -2.81 0.39 -2.71
N LEU A 108 -3.97 0.97 -2.42
CA LEU A 108 -4.20 1.78 -1.22
C LEU A 108 -5.12 1.01 -0.29
N GLN A 109 -4.71 0.86 0.97
CA GLN A 109 -5.53 0.25 2.00
C GLN A 109 -6.28 1.34 2.77
N VAL A 110 -7.60 1.19 2.90
CA VAL A 110 -8.47 2.18 3.54
C VAL A 110 -9.29 1.56 4.66
N PRO A 111 -9.46 2.26 5.79
CA PRO A 111 -10.27 1.79 6.90
C PRO A 111 -11.75 1.80 6.54
N VAL A 112 -12.49 0.81 7.04
CA VAL A 112 -13.94 0.71 6.84
C VAL A 112 -14.71 1.25 8.05
N LYS A 113 -14.20 0.97 9.25
CA LYS A 113 -14.91 1.27 10.50
C LYS A 113 -15.14 2.78 10.64
N GLY A 114 -16.39 3.19 10.79
CA GLY A 114 -16.78 4.60 10.92
C GLY A 114 -16.52 5.45 9.68
N CYS A 115 -16.38 4.84 8.50
CA CYS A 115 -16.23 5.56 7.23
C CYS A 115 -17.43 5.23 6.32
N PRO A 116 -18.42 6.15 6.19
CA PRO A 116 -19.64 5.86 5.43
C PRO A 116 -19.43 5.85 3.91
N SER A 117 -18.32 6.40 3.42
CA SER A 117 -18.00 6.49 1.99
C SER A 117 -16.52 6.22 1.73
N LEU A 118 -16.20 5.82 0.48
CA LEU A 118 -14.83 5.66 0.03
C LEU A 118 -14.02 6.95 0.16
N GLN A 119 -14.63 8.10 -0.08
CA GLN A 119 -13.98 9.40 0.06
C GLN A 119 -13.55 9.65 1.51
N THR A 120 -14.44 9.39 2.48
CA THR A 120 -14.13 9.52 3.92
C THR A 120 -13.07 8.51 4.36
N ALA A 121 -13.13 7.28 3.84
CA ALA A 121 -12.14 6.26 4.12
C ALA A 121 -10.73 6.66 3.62
N LEU A 122 -10.65 7.20 2.40
CA LEU A 122 -9.40 7.72 1.85
C LEU A 122 -8.89 8.94 2.64
N GLN A 123 -9.77 9.88 2.97
CA GLN A 123 -9.40 11.04 3.80
C GLN A 123 -8.82 10.60 5.15
N ARG A 124 -9.47 9.65 5.83
CA ARG A 124 -8.97 9.09 7.09
C ARG A 124 -7.64 8.38 6.92
N SER A 125 -7.42 7.66 5.81
CA SER A 125 -6.13 6.99 5.55
C SER A 125 -4.97 7.97 5.33
N LEU A 126 -5.27 9.19 4.86
CA LEU A 126 -4.29 10.24 4.60
C LEU A 126 -4.22 11.27 5.74
N GLU A 127 -5.04 11.11 6.78
CA GLU A 127 -5.15 12.06 7.89
C GLU A 127 -3.81 12.17 8.64
N PRO A 128 -3.33 13.39 8.94
CA PRO A 128 -2.11 13.56 9.71
C PRO A 128 -2.24 13.04 11.15
N SER A 129 -1.18 12.38 11.61
CA SER A 129 -1.01 11.96 13.00
C SER A 129 0.03 12.85 13.69
N PHE A 130 -0.21 13.22 14.94
CA PHE A 130 0.72 14.02 15.73
C PHE A 130 1.60 13.12 16.60
N LEU A 131 2.89 13.45 16.63
CA LEU A 131 3.92 12.82 17.44
C LEU A 131 4.27 13.81 18.57
N SER A 132 3.62 13.67 19.72
CA SER A 132 3.79 14.52 20.91
C SER A 132 4.12 13.68 22.15
N ASP A 133 4.43 14.36 23.26
CA ASP A 133 4.64 13.76 24.58
C ASP A 133 5.69 12.63 24.56
N ASP A 134 5.34 11.44 25.02
CA ASP A 134 6.24 10.28 25.04
C ASP A 134 6.63 9.78 23.64
N ASN A 135 5.88 10.14 22.60
CA ASN A 135 6.06 9.70 21.21
C ASN A 135 6.69 10.78 20.30
N GLN A 136 7.45 11.71 20.87
CA GLN A 136 8.15 12.76 20.12
C GLN A 136 9.15 12.24 19.09
N TYR A 137 9.27 12.97 17.98
CA TYR A 137 10.20 12.68 16.90
C TYR A 137 11.62 13.17 17.23
N ALA A 138 12.61 12.29 17.13
CA ALA A 138 14.03 12.66 17.23
C ALA A 138 14.47 13.39 15.95
N CYS A 139 14.46 14.72 15.99
CA CYS A 139 14.76 15.54 14.83
C CYS A 139 16.28 15.68 14.65
N SER A 140 16.81 15.19 13.52
CA SER A 140 18.25 15.28 13.20
C SER A 140 18.76 16.72 13.09
N ARG A 141 17.90 17.66 12.67
CA ARG A 141 18.27 19.09 12.56
C ARG A 141 18.26 19.80 13.92
N CYS A 142 17.37 19.41 14.83
CA CYS A 142 17.30 20.00 16.17
C CYS A 142 18.24 19.31 17.17
N GLY A 143 18.68 18.09 16.89
CA GLY A 143 19.51 17.28 17.80
C GLY A 143 18.76 16.72 19.02
N CYS A 144 17.43 16.81 19.05
CA CYS A 144 16.62 16.30 20.17
C CYS A 144 15.20 15.93 19.77
N LYS A 145 14.47 15.33 20.72
CA LYS A 145 13.05 15.01 20.58
C LYS A 145 12.22 16.28 20.47
N ARG A 146 11.34 16.32 19.48
CA ARG A 146 10.45 17.43 19.17
C ARG A 146 9.11 16.91 18.69
N ASP A 147 8.09 17.73 18.88
CA ASP A 147 6.79 17.44 18.28
C ASP A 147 6.89 17.46 16.76
N ALA A 148 6.19 16.53 16.13
CA ALA A 148 6.16 16.38 14.68
C ALA A 148 4.78 15.96 14.21
N VAL A 149 4.52 16.17 12.92
CA VAL A 149 3.34 15.63 12.24
C VAL A 149 3.78 14.55 11.26
N ARG A 150 3.08 13.43 11.24
CA ARG A 150 3.32 12.29 10.35
C ARG A 150 2.10 12.01 9.50
N PHE A 151 2.26 11.99 8.18
CA PHE A 151 1.18 11.75 7.22
C PHE A 151 1.69 11.02 5.97
N GLN A 152 0.77 10.46 5.18
CA GLN A 152 1.08 9.88 3.88
C GLN A 152 0.75 10.91 2.78
N GLU A 153 1.70 11.19 1.91
CA GLU A 153 1.53 12.08 0.78
C GLU A 153 1.48 11.29 -0.53
N LEU A 154 0.37 11.41 -1.27
CA LEU A 154 0.24 10.81 -2.60
C LEU A 154 0.92 11.71 -3.65
N ARG A 155 2.00 11.23 -4.26
CA ARG A 155 2.82 11.99 -5.23
C ARG A 155 2.41 11.71 -6.68
N ARG A 156 2.10 10.45 -7.00
CA ARG A 156 1.68 10.02 -8.34
C ARG A 156 0.56 8.98 -8.24
N MET A 157 -0.53 9.20 -8.94
CA MET A 157 -1.62 8.22 -9.03
C MET A 157 -1.42 7.29 -10.24
N PRO A 158 -1.72 5.98 -10.12
CA PRO A 158 -1.70 5.06 -11.24
C PRO A 158 -2.94 5.24 -12.14
N PRO A 159 -2.86 4.86 -13.43
CA PRO A 159 -4.04 4.78 -14.30
C PRO A 159 -5.12 3.80 -13.79
N LEU A 160 -4.71 2.68 -13.19
CA LEU A 160 -5.57 1.70 -12.55
C LEU A 160 -5.28 1.69 -11.06
N LEU A 161 -6.19 2.28 -10.28
CA LEU A 161 -6.08 2.32 -8.83
C LEU A 161 -6.77 1.12 -8.19
N THR A 162 -6.01 0.32 -7.44
CA THR A 162 -6.56 -0.74 -6.59
C THR A 162 -6.76 -0.20 -5.18
N ILE A 163 -7.95 -0.41 -4.62
CA ILE A 163 -8.27 -0.02 -3.24
C ILE A 163 -8.68 -1.25 -2.45
N GLY A 164 -7.92 -1.54 -1.39
CA GLY A 164 -8.23 -2.59 -0.43
C GLY A 164 -9.00 -2.00 0.75
N PHE A 165 -10.14 -2.59 1.07
CA PHE A 165 -10.91 -2.22 2.26
C PHE A 165 -10.43 -3.07 3.44
N GLU A 166 -9.88 -2.42 4.47
CA GLU A 166 -9.43 -3.05 5.70
C GLU A 166 -10.64 -3.44 6.57
N ARG A 167 -11.37 -4.46 6.14
CA ARG A 167 -12.55 -4.97 6.85
C ARG A 167 -12.18 -5.89 7.99
N PHE A 168 -10.95 -6.40 8.05
CA PHE A 168 -10.55 -7.30 9.12
C PHE A 168 -9.63 -6.57 10.09
N ALA A 169 -10.13 -6.33 11.30
CA ALA A 169 -9.36 -5.72 12.36
C ALA A 169 -9.28 -6.67 13.56
N PHE A 170 -8.18 -6.59 14.31
CA PHE A 170 -8.06 -7.29 15.57
C PHE A 170 -8.70 -6.43 16.67
N ASP A 171 -9.68 -6.99 17.37
CA ASP A 171 -10.32 -6.34 18.49
C ASP A 171 -9.51 -6.64 19.77
N LEU A 172 -8.89 -5.60 20.33
CA LEU A 172 -8.06 -5.73 21.52
C LEU A 172 -8.87 -6.06 22.79
N GLN A 173 -10.18 -5.78 22.81
CA GLN A 173 -11.03 -6.08 23.96
C GLN A 173 -11.43 -7.55 23.96
N THR A 174 -11.81 -8.09 22.80
CA THR A 174 -12.24 -9.50 22.69
C THR A 174 -11.08 -10.44 22.36
N LEU A 175 -9.91 -9.91 22.00
CA LEU A 175 -8.74 -10.66 21.49
C LEU A 175 -9.08 -11.52 20.26
N GLU A 176 -10.02 -11.07 19.44
CA GLU A 176 -10.50 -11.79 18.26
C GLU A 176 -10.38 -10.94 17.00
N ARG A 177 -10.15 -11.61 15.86
CA ARG A 177 -10.22 -10.97 14.54
C ARG A 177 -11.69 -10.80 14.15
N ARG A 178 -12.15 -9.55 14.01
CA ARG A 178 -13.53 -9.24 13.64
C ARG A 178 -13.60 -8.64 12.23
N LYS A 179 -14.67 -8.98 11.51
CA LYS A 179 -14.99 -8.42 10.19
C LYS A 179 -15.92 -7.22 10.37
N ALA A 180 -15.49 -6.04 9.94
CA ALA A 180 -16.29 -4.84 9.84
C ALA A 180 -17.40 -5.03 8.80
N SER A 181 -18.64 -4.99 9.28
CA SER A 181 -19.87 -5.09 8.49
C SER A 181 -20.39 -3.73 8.03
N ASP A 182 -19.71 -2.63 8.40
CA ASP A 182 -20.12 -1.29 8.00
C ASP A 182 -20.27 -1.17 6.48
N SER A 183 -21.36 -0.52 6.07
CA SER A 183 -21.61 -0.18 4.67
C SER A 183 -20.73 1.00 4.26
N VAL A 184 -20.14 0.91 3.07
CA VAL A 184 -19.30 1.96 2.50
C VAL A 184 -19.84 2.29 1.12
N SER A 185 -20.28 3.53 0.89
CA SER A 185 -20.70 3.99 -0.42
C SER A 185 -19.49 4.20 -1.33
N ILE A 186 -19.58 3.71 -2.57
CA ILE A 186 -18.53 3.84 -3.58
C ILE A 186 -19.13 4.70 -4.72
N PRO A 187 -18.61 5.91 -4.97
CA PRO A 187 -19.10 6.75 -6.05
C PRO A 187 -18.58 6.25 -7.40
N ASP A 188 -19.33 6.52 -8.48
CA ASP A 188 -18.88 6.22 -9.85
C ASP A 188 -17.67 7.07 -10.27
N VAL A 189 -17.59 8.30 -9.74
CA VAL A 189 -16.50 9.24 -9.98
C VAL A 189 -15.91 9.67 -8.64
N LEU A 190 -14.60 9.48 -8.48
CA LEU A 190 -13.84 9.87 -7.31
C LEU A 190 -12.77 10.90 -7.70
N ASP A 191 -12.86 12.10 -7.16
CA ASP A 191 -11.77 13.09 -7.30
C ASP A 191 -10.70 12.86 -6.23
N VAL A 192 -9.64 12.15 -6.63
CA VAL A 192 -8.54 11.83 -5.72
C VAL A 192 -7.70 13.06 -5.35
N ARG A 193 -7.71 14.12 -6.19
CA ARG A 193 -6.96 15.35 -5.87
C ARG A 193 -7.58 16.05 -4.68
N ALA A 194 -8.91 16.16 -4.65
CA ALA A 194 -9.64 16.74 -3.52
C ALA A 194 -9.34 16.01 -2.20
N VAL A 195 -9.21 14.67 -2.24
CA VAL A 195 -8.85 13.86 -1.06
C VAL A 195 -7.41 14.14 -0.61
N ALA A 196 -6.46 14.18 -1.55
CA ALA A 196 -5.06 14.45 -1.23
C ALA A 196 -4.83 15.87 -0.69
N THR A 197 -5.55 16.88 -1.20
CA THR A 197 -5.42 18.27 -0.74
C THR A 197 -6.08 18.49 0.63
N ALA A 198 -7.22 17.85 0.90
CA ALA A 198 -7.87 17.93 2.20
C ALA A 198 -6.95 17.41 3.32
N ALA A 199 -6.23 16.31 3.07
CA ALA A 199 -5.25 15.75 4.00
C ALA A 199 -4.03 16.66 4.25
N ALA A 200 -3.65 17.49 3.28
CA ALA A 200 -2.54 18.44 3.41
C ALA A 200 -2.92 19.73 4.16
N THR A 201 -4.22 19.95 4.43
CA THR A 201 -4.69 21.13 5.14
C THR A 201 -4.49 20.90 6.64
N MET A 202 -3.35 21.37 7.16
CA MET A 202 -3.10 21.40 8.60
C MET A 202 -4.21 22.24 9.27
N PRO A 203 -4.88 21.76 10.34
CA PRO A 203 -5.63 22.66 11.19
C PRO A 203 -4.65 23.73 11.69
N GLY A 204 -5.04 25.00 11.52
CA GLY A 204 -4.20 26.16 11.70
C GLY A 204 -3.44 26.14 13.03
N SER A 205 -2.16 26.47 12.94
CA SER A 205 -1.37 26.88 14.09
C SER A 205 -1.97 28.14 14.70
N GLU A 206 -2.78 28.00 15.75
CA GLU A 206 -2.69 28.97 16.83
C GLU A 206 -1.32 28.76 17.46
N ALA A 207 -0.36 29.58 17.02
CA ALA A 207 0.93 29.71 17.66
C ALA A 207 0.68 30.13 19.11
N ALA A 208 0.78 29.18 20.04
CA ALA A 208 0.95 29.52 21.44
C ALA A 208 2.34 30.16 21.61
N PRO A 209 2.45 31.36 22.22
CA PRO A 209 3.73 31.96 22.55
C PRO A 209 4.27 31.32 23.85
N GLY A 210 5.55 30.92 23.83
CA GLY A 210 6.28 30.36 24.99
C GLY A 210 6.08 28.85 25.14
N ASP A 211 7.10 28.01 25.35
CA ASP A 211 8.35 28.24 26.07
C ASP A 211 9.55 27.55 25.43
N ALA A 212 10.69 28.24 25.54
CA ALA A 212 12.02 27.69 25.36
C ALA A 212 12.38 26.76 26.53
N ALA A 213 11.82 25.55 26.60
CA ALA A 213 12.32 24.53 27.53
C ALA A 213 11.84 23.12 27.11
N GLY A 214 12.76 22.17 27.01
CA GLY A 214 12.43 20.76 26.76
C GLY A 214 13.04 20.21 25.47
N CYS A 215 14.34 20.34 25.31
CA CYS A 215 15.10 19.53 24.35
C CYS A 215 15.57 18.32 25.14
N THR A 216 14.80 17.23 25.16
CA THR A 216 15.25 15.96 25.73
C THR A 216 16.24 15.33 24.75
N PRO A 217 17.51 15.13 25.13
CA PRO A 217 18.48 14.50 24.26
C PRO A 217 18.00 13.09 23.91
N ALA A 218 18.10 12.73 22.62
CA ALA A 218 17.81 11.37 22.18
C ALA A 218 18.88 10.45 22.77
N GLN A 219 18.60 9.80 23.90
CA GLN A 219 19.49 8.78 24.46
C GLN A 219 19.58 7.62 23.47
N GLU A 220 20.79 7.32 23.01
CA GLU A 220 21.10 6.13 22.24
C GLU A 220 20.78 4.90 23.10
N ALA A 221 19.76 4.13 22.70
CA ALA A 221 19.53 2.81 23.26
C ALA A 221 20.68 1.91 22.81
N HIS A 222 21.66 1.75 23.69
CA HIS A 222 22.70 0.74 23.60
C HIS A 222 22.03 -0.64 23.56
N VAL A 223 21.88 -1.22 22.37
CA VAL A 223 21.50 -2.63 22.25
C VAL A 223 22.73 -3.44 22.62
N GLY A 224 22.77 -3.87 23.89
CA GLY A 224 23.72 -4.86 24.36
C GLY A 224 23.58 -6.15 23.56
N ALA A 225 24.63 -6.50 22.83
CA ALA A 225 24.84 -7.85 22.35
C ALA A 225 25.04 -8.76 23.58
N ALA A 226 24.02 -9.55 23.91
CA ALA A 226 24.17 -10.67 24.84
C ALA A 226 24.22 -11.96 24.04
N ALA A 227 25.39 -12.59 24.08
CA ALA A 227 25.65 -13.95 23.64
C ALA A 227 24.97 -14.97 24.57
N ALA A 228 24.45 -16.04 23.97
CA ALA A 228 24.23 -17.39 24.54
C ALA A 228 23.93 -18.29 23.34
N ASP A 229 24.87 -19.07 22.80
CA ASP A 229 25.36 -20.36 23.32
C ASP A 229 24.23 -21.38 23.56
N ARG A 230 23.79 -22.04 22.47
CA ARG A 230 23.63 -23.51 22.30
C ARG A 230 22.92 -23.85 20.99
#